data_AF-A0A101G8T1-F1
#
_entry.id   AF-A0A101G8T1-F1
#
_cell.length_a   1.000
_cell.length_b   1.000
_cell.length_c   1.000
_cell.angle_alpha   90.00
_cell.angle_beta   90.00
_cell.angle_gamma   90.00
#
_symmetry.space_group_name_H-M   'P 1'
#
loop_
_entity.id
_entity.type
_entity.pdbx_description
1 polymer ?
#
loop_
_entity_poly.entity_id
_entity_poly.type
_entity_poly.pdbx_seq_one_letter_code
_entity_poly.pdbx_strand_id
1 'polypeptide(L)'
;MRAARIYAILLLLLIVAFTGCRTNQVENAGTQPVGKSGSTAQTEKQPSNTVPSLDSEKINGNLKMHFLDVGQGDSILVQFPNGENMLIDAGPHENGQYIVSYLARKTGNQETRLPRCNAPAC
;
A
#
# COMPACT_ATOMS: atom_id res chain seq x y z
N MET A 1 22.78 -10.49 38.32
CA MET A 1 22.44 -10.03 36.94
C MET A 1 21.60 -11.02 36.14
N ARG A 2 21.88 -12.34 36.16
CA ARG A 2 21.07 -13.34 35.43
C ARG A 2 19.63 -13.45 35.95
N ALA A 3 19.44 -13.51 37.26
CA ALA A 3 18.12 -13.51 37.89
C ALA A 3 17.30 -12.24 37.57
N ALA A 4 17.94 -11.06 37.58
CA ALA A 4 17.28 -9.80 37.23
C ALA A 4 16.77 -9.78 35.78
N ARG A 5 17.50 -10.38 34.84
CA ARG A 5 17.06 -10.53 33.45
C ARG A 5 15.89 -11.52 33.31
N ILE A 6 15.90 -12.60 34.08
CA ILE A 6 14.79 -13.57 34.12
C ILE A 6 13.52 -12.89 34.64
N TYR A 7 13.61 -12.14 35.75
CA TYR A 7 12.46 -11.40 36.27
C TYR A 7 11.96 -10.32 35.31
N ALA A 8 12.86 -9.62 34.61
CA ALA A 8 12.46 -8.63 33.59
C ALA A 8 11.70 -9.27 32.42
N ILE A 9 12.15 -10.44 31.94
CA ILE A 9 11.47 -11.18 30.86
C ILE A 9 10.11 -11.71 31.33
N LEU A 10 10.04 -12.28 32.54
CA LEU A 10 8.79 -12.78 33.11
C LEU A 10 7.76 -11.65 33.32
N LEU A 11 8.21 -10.48 33.80
CA LEU A 11 7.36 -9.29 33.95
C LEU A 11 6.82 -8.81 32.60
N LEU A 12 7.67 -8.77 31.56
CA LEU A 12 7.28 -8.37 30.21
C LEU A 12 6.20 -9.30 29.64
N LEU A 13 6.38 -10.62 29.76
CA LEU A 13 5.41 -11.61 29.27
C LEU A 13 4.07 -11.51 29.99
N LEU A 14 4.09 -11.20 31.29
CA LEU A 14 2.89 -11.02 32.10
C LEU A 14 2.09 -9.79 31.65
N ILE A 15 2.76 -8.67 31.37
CA ILE A 15 2.10 -7.45 30.85
C ILE A 15 1.42 -7.71 29.50
N VAL A 16 2.06 -8.47 28.61
CA VAL A 16 1.48 -8.84 27.30
C VAL A 16 0.26 -9.74 27.47
N ALA A 17 0.29 -10.71 28.41
CA ALA A 17 -0.82 -11.63 28.66
C ALA A 17 -2.06 -10.94 29.26
N PHE A 18 -1.88 -9.87 30.05
CA PHE A 18 -2.99 -9.12 30.66
C PHE A 18 -3.53 -7.98 29.78
N THR A 19 -2.88 -7.67 28.66
CA THR A 19 -3.38 -6.67 27.70
C THR A 19 -4.39 -7.35 26.76
N GLY A 20 -5.61 -7.59 27.25
CA GLY A 20 -6.73 -8.00 26.41
C GLY A 20 -7.30 -6.81 25.63
N CYS A 21 -7.54 -6.96 24.33
CA CYS A 21 -8.32 -6.00 23.56
C CYS A 21 -9.78 -6.01 24.03
N ARG A 22 -10.27 -4.90 24.58
CA ARG A 22 -11.72 -4.68 24.76
C ARG A 22 -12.32 -4.30 23.41
N THR A 23 -13.11 -5.21 22.82
CA THR A 23 -14.00 -4.86 21.70
C THR A 23 -15.33 -4.41 22.29
N ASN A 24 -15.67 -3.13 22.12
CA ASN A 24 -17.02 -2.65 22.44
C ASN A 24 -17.93 -3.12 21.31
N GLN A 25 -18.92 -3.95 21.65
CA GLN A 25 -19.98 -4.27 20.71
C GLN A 25 -20.75 -3.00 20.38
N VAL A 26 -20.66 -2.54 19.14
CA VAL A 26 -21.66 -1.65 18.56
C VAL A 26 -22.76 -2.57 18.06
N GLU A 27 -23.88 -2.61 18.79
CA GLU A 27 -25.12 -3.19 18.29
C GLU A 27 -25.53 -2.47 17.01
N ASN A 28 -25.68 -3.24 15.93
CA ASN A 28 -26.27 -2.76 14.69
C ASN A 28 -27.77 -2.57 14.89
N ALA A 29 -28.22 -1.32 14.94
CA ALA A 29 -29.55 -0.93 14.50
C ALA A 29 -29.38 -0.22 13.14
N GLY A 30 -29.82 -0.86 12.07
CA GLY A 30 -29.64 -0.37 10.72
C GLY A 30 -30.35 0.96 10.45
N THR A 31 -29.75 1.78 9.59
CA THR A 31 -30.39 2.45 8.43
C THR A 31 -29.34 3.25 7.66
N GLN A 32 -29.08 2.79 6.43
CA GLN A 32 -28.65 3.48 5.20
C GLN A 32 -27.42 4.42 5.14
N PRO A 33 -26.76 4.46 3.95
CA PRO A 33 -25.46 5.11 3.76
C PRO A 33 -25.64 6.60 3.50
N VAL A 34 -24.96 7.43 4.27
CA VAL A 34 -24.72 8.83 3.92
C VAL A 34 -23.25 9.11 4.17
N GLY A 35 -22.50 9.23 3.07
CA GLY A 35 -21.21 9.87 3.11
C GLY A 35 -21.36 11.35 3.50
N LYS A 36 -20.21 11.92 3.90
CA LYS A 36 -19.88 13.35 3.97
C LYS A 36 -19.88 13.99 5.37
N SER A 37 -18.67 14.28 5.81
CA SER A 37 -18.27 15.51 6.52
C SER A 37 -16.89 15.86 5.94
N GLY A 38 -16.63 16.95 5.20
CA GLY A 38 -17.01 18.35 5.42
C GLY A 38 -16.18 18.89 6.60
N SER A 39 -15.28 19.88 6.51
CA SER A 39 -15.23 21.15 5.75
C SER A 39 -13.79 21.71 5.83
N THR A 40 -13.25 22.48 4.87
CA THR A 40 -13.40 23.95 4.87
C THR A 40 -13.07 24.56 3.52
N ALA A 41 -13.95 25.46 3.09
CA ALA A 41 -13.86 26.27 1.90
C ALA A 41 -12.82 27.38 2.02
N GLN A 42 -12.04 27.57 0.96
CA GLN A 42 -11.55 28.89 0.55
C GLN A 42 -11.97 29.10 -0.90
N THR A 43 -12.83 30.11 -1.08
CA THR A 43 -13.22 30.68 -2.36
C THR A 43 -12.16 31.70 -2.75
N GLU A 44 -11.42 31.44 -3.82
CA GLU A 44 -10.71 32.49 -4.55
C GLU A 44 -10.91 32.30 -6.07
N LYS A 45 -11.00 33.43 -6.76
CA LYS A 45 -11.64 33.63 -8.07
C LYS A 45 -11.03 32.82 -9.22
N GLN A 46 -11.94 32.41 -10.09
CA GLN A 46 -11.72 31.88 -11.43
C GLN A 46 -11.13 32.93 -12.39
N PRO A 47 -10.00 32.65 -13.05
CA PRO A 47 -9.69 33.15 -14.38
C PRO A 47 -10.12 32.11 -15.41
N SER A 48 -11.14 32.46 -16.18
CA SER A 48 -11.48 31.81 -17.44
C SER A 48 -10.34 31.98 -18.42
N ASN A 49 -9.72 30.88 -18.85
CA ASN A 49 -9.03 30.77 -20.14
C ASN A 49 -9.22 29.35 -20.67
N THR A 50 -9.93 29.28 -21.80
CA THR A 50 -10.16 28.16 -22.73
C THR A 50 -9.44 26.85 -22.39
N VAL A 51 -10.16 25.95 -21.71
CA VAL A 51 -9.71 24.57 -21.50
C VAL A 51 -10.00 23.79 -22.79
N PRO A 52 -8.99 23.16 -23.43
CA PRO A 52 -9.26 22.19 -24.48
C PRO A 52 -10.21 21.16 -23.89
N SER A 53 -11.33 20.88 -24.57
CA SER A 53 -12.19 19.76 -24.21
C SER A 53 -11.35 18.49 -24.40
N LEU A 54 -10.69 18.08 -23.32
CA LEU A 54 -10.06 16.78 -23.22
C LEU A 54 -11.23 15.80 -23.24
N ASP A 55 -11.43 15.22 -24.41
CA ASP A 55 -12.26 14.06 -24.61
C ASP A 55 -11.95 13.12 -23.45
N SER A 56 -12.91 12.98 -22.53
CA SER A 56 -12.81 12.01 -21.44
C SER A 56 -12.89 10.67 -22.13
N GLU A 57 -11.76 10.20 -22.62
CA GLU A 57 -11.64 8.90 -23.23
C GLU A 57 -12.09 7.94 -22.14
N LYS A 58 -13.25 7.32 -22.38
CA LYS A 58 -13.87 6.42 -21.43
C LYS A 58 -12.92 5.24 -21.30
N ILE A 59 -12.05 5.28 -20.29
CA ILE A 59 -11.12 4.20 -19.98
C ILE A 59 -11.96 2.97 -19.62
N ASN A 60 -12.15 2.11 -20.61
CA ASN A 60 -12.91 0.88 -20.50
C ASN A 60 -11.98 -0.21 -19.95
N GLY A 61 -12.34 -0.76 -18.80
CA GLY A 61 -11.65 -1.91 -18.21
C GLY A 61 -11.53 -1.80 -16.70
N ASN A 62 -10.95 -2.83 -16.09
CA ASN A 62 -10.87 -2.94 -14.64
C ASN A 62 -9.48 -2.55 -14.15
N LEU A 63 -9.44 -1.72 -13.10
CA LEU A 63 -8.24 -1.56 -12.27
C LEU A 63 -8.02 -2.87 -11.51
N LYS A 64 -6.81 -3.44 -11.59
CA LYS A 64 -6.44 -4.65 -10.84
C LYS A 64 -5.40 -4.30 -9.79
N MET A 65 -5.60 -4.79 -8.57
CA MET A 65 -4.65 -4.63 -7.47
C MET A 65 -4.21 -6.02 -7.00
N HIS A 66 -2.90 -6.21 -6.86
CA HIS A 66 -2.29 -7.44 -6.36
C HIS A 66 -1.49 -7.10 -5.12
N PHE A 67 -1.82 -7.74 -3.99
CA PHE A 67 -1.04 -7.64 -2.76
C PHE A 67 -0.06 -8.81 -2.71
N LEU A 68 1.23 -8.52 -2.59
CA LEU A 68 2.29 -9.50 -2.54
C LEU A 68 2.70 -9.71 -1.09
N ASP A 69 2.63 -10.96 -0.64
CA ASP A 69 3.19 -11.33 0.64
C ASP A 69 4.73 -11.29 0.56
N VAL A 70 5.31 -10.34 1.28
CA VAL A 70 6.75 -10.11 1.40
C VAL A 70 7.19 -10.18 2.87
N GLY A 71 6.35 -10.71 3.75
CA GLY A 71 6.57 -10.71 5.19
C GLY A 71 6.33 -9.33 5.83
N GLN A 72 7.37 -8.76 6.45
CA GLN A 72 7.29 -7.46 7.12
C GLN A 72 7.43 -6.32 6.11
N GLY A 73 6.32 -5.71 5.70
CA GLY A 73 6.28 -4.57 4.80
C GLY A 73 5.15 -4.68 3.78
N ASP A 74 5.04 -3.69 2.91
CA ASP A 74 4.03 -3.65 1.86
C ASP A 74 4.64 -3.97 0.50
N SER A 75 3.84 -4.59 -0.36
CA SER A 75 4.15 -4.67 -1.79
C SER A 75 2.86 -4.82 -2.58
N ILE A 76 2.55 -3.83 -3.41
CA ILE A 76 1.29 -3.73 -4.14
C ILE A 76 1.57 -3.45 -5.61
N LEU A 77 1.13 -4.35 -6.49
CA LEU A 77 1.09 -4.11 -7.94
C LEU A 77 -0.29 -3.61 -8.35
N VAL A 78 -0.34 -2.42 -8.92
CA VAL A 78 -1.51 -1.83 -9.56
C VAL A 78 -1.37 -1.97 -11.07
N GLN A 79 -2.41 -2.51 -11.73
CA GLN A 79 -2.50 -2.58 -13.19
C GLN A 79 -3.69 -1.75 -13.66
N PHE A 80 -3.39 -0.73 -14.44
CA PHE A 80 -4.38 0.20 -14.98
C PHE A 80 -5.05 -0.39 -16.22
N PRO A 81 -6.30 0.02 -16.53
CA PRO A 81 -6.99 -0.48 -17.71
C PRO A 81 -6.32 -0.11 -19.05
N ASN A 82 -5.50 0.95 -19.04
CA ASN A 82 -4.71 1.38 -20.21
C ASN A 82 -3.42 0.56 -20.42
N GLY A 83 -3.17 -0.46 -19.60
CA GLY A 83 -2.00 -1.34 -19.71
C GLY A 83 -0.78 -0.87 -18.91
N GLU A 84 -0.83 0.31 -18.30
CA GLU A 84 0.23 0.78 -17.41
C GLU A 84 0.23 -0.01 -16.11
N ASN A 85 1.40 -0.09 -15.47
CA ASN A 85 1.59 -0.79 -14.21
C ASN A 85 2.35 0.11 -13.24
N MET A 86 1.96 0.07 -11.96
CA MET A 86 2.62 0.77 -10.86
C MET A 86 2.89 -0.21 -9.74
N LEU A 87 4.12 -0.26 -9.26
CA LEU A 87 4.49 -0.97 -8.03
C LEU A 87 4.59 0.05 -6.89
N ILE A 88 3.89 -0.20 -5.79
CA ILE A 88 3.95 0.58 -4.57
C ILE A 88 4.65 -0.27 -3.52
N ASP A 89 5.76 0.25 -2.99
CA ASP A 89 6.69 -0.45 -2.10
C ASP A 89 7.22 -1.78 -2.71
N ALA A 90 8.19 -2.39 -2.05
CA ALA A 90 8.74 -3.70 -2.39
C ALA A 90 9.11 -4.50 -1.13
N GLY A 91 8.80 -3.97 0.05
CA GLY A 91 9.20 -4.56 1.32
C GLY A 91 10.73 -4.74 1.42
N PRO A 92 11.18 -5.70 2.23
CA PRO A 92 12.59 -5.96 2.47
C PRO A 92 13.38 -6.41 1.22
N HIS A 93 14.67 -6.07 1.17
CA HIS A 93 15.56 -6.32 0.02
C HIS A 93 15.61 -7.80 -0.41
N GLU A 94 15.53 -8.72 0.54
CA GLU A 94 15.54 -10.17 0.32
C GLU A 94 14.39 -10.64 -0.60
N ASN A 95 13.29 -9.88 -0.70
CA ASN A 95 12.15 -10.22 -1.54
C ASN A 95 12.30 -9.78 -3.00
N GLY A 96 13.37 -9.06 -3.35
CA GLY A 96 13.54 -8.48 -4.69
C GLY A 96 13.39 -9.49 -5.83
N GLN A 97 13.99 -10.68 -5.71
CA GLN A 97 13.90 -11.72 -6.75
C GLN A 97 12.49 -12.29 -6.89
N TYR A 98 11.79 -12.47 -5.77
CA TYR A 98 10.40 -12.92 -5.76
C TYR A 98 9.49 -11.90 -6.47
N ILE A 99 9.66 -10.62 -6.15
CA ILE A 99 8.89 -9.51 -6.74
C ILE A 99 9.18 -9.40 -8.23
N VAL A 100 10.45 -9.39 -8.66
CA VAL A 100 10.83 -9.34 -10.08
C VAL A 100 10.20 -10.50 -10.86
N SER A 101 10.24 -11.72 -10.30
CA SER A 101 9.63 -12.90 -10.92
C SER A 101 8.10 -12.77 -11.00
N TYR A 102 7.47 -12.24 -9.96
CA TYR A 102 6.02 -11.99 -9.94
C TYR A 102 5.62 -10.96 -10.99
N LEU A 103 6.33 -9.83 -11.06
CA LEU A 103 6.10 -8.77 -12.03
C LEU A 103 6.27 -9.27 -13.46
N ALA A 104 7.36 -9.95 -13.78
CA ALA A 104 7.60 -10.48 -15.12
C ALA A 104 6.45 -11.40 -15.59
N ARG A 105 5.93 -12.23 -14.69
CA ARG A 105 4.78 -13.11 -14.97
C ARG A 105 3.46 -12.35 -15.15
N LYS A 106 3.24 -11.24 -14.43
CA LYS A 106 1.97 -10.49 -14.46
C LYS A 106 1.92 -9.38 -15.50
N THR A 107 3.06 -8.77 -15.84
CA THR A 107 3.16 -7.63 -16.77
C THR A 107 3.67 -8.04 -18.14
N GLY A 108 4.23 -9.24 -18.30
CA GLY A 108 4.80 -9.71 -19.56
C GLY A 108 6.14 -9.06 -19.92
N ASN A 109 6.69 -8.22 -19.05
CA ASN A 109 7.99 -7.59 -19.24
C ASN A 109 9.09 -8.51 -18.71
N GLN A 110 9.63 -9.36 -19.58
CA GLN A 110 10.93 -9.98 -19.34
C GLN A 110 12.01 -8.92 -19.62
N GLU A 111 12.96 -8.79 -18.71
CA GLU A 111 14.00 -7.76 -18.70
C GLU A 111 13.51 -6.38 -18.25
N THR A 112 13.37 -6.20 -16.93
CA THR A 112 13.61 -4.87 -16.36
C THR A 112 15.04 -4.50 -16.73
N ARG A 113 15.19 -3.60 -17.70
CA ARG A 113 16.42 -2.87 -17.98
C ARG A 113 16.79 -2.02 -16.76
N LEU A 114 17.15 -2.67 -15.67
CA LEU A 114 18.03 -2.06 -14.69
C LEU A 114 19.35 -1.89 -15.44
N PRO A 115 19.90 -0.67 -15.56
CA PRO A 115 21.27 -0.55 -15.98
C PRO A 115 22.08 -1.45 -15.04
N ARG A 116 22.75 -2.46 -15.59
CA ARG A 116 23.79 -3.15 -14.83
C ARG A 116 24.73 -2.07 -14.36
N CYS A 117 24.74 -1.75 -13.07
CA CYS A 117 25.81 -0.96 -12.48
C CYS A 117 27.07 -1.83 -12.55
N ASN A 118 27.72 -1.82 -13.72
CA ASN A 118 29.12 -2.20 -13.87
C ASN A 118 29.95 -0.97 -13.52
N ALA A 119 30.04 -0.63 -12.24
CA ALA A 119 31.00 0.37 -11.77
C ALA A 119 31.57 -0.09 -10.43
N PRO A 120 32.91 -0.17 -10.28
CA PRO A 120 33.55 -0.52 -9.02
C PRO A 120 33.60 0.73 -8.12
N ALA A 121 32.45 1.23 -7.63
CA ALA A 121 32.42 2.37 -6.69
C ALA A 121 31.06 2.60 -6.00
N CYS A 122 30.31 1.55 -5.64
CA CYS A 122 29.28 1.66 -4.59
C CYS A 122 29.82 1.09 -3.28
#